data_AF-A0A9P6PKM2-F1
#
_entry.id   AF-A0A9P6PKM2-F1
#
_cell.length_a   1.000
_cell.length_b   1.000
_cell.length_c   1.000
_cell.angle_alpha   90.00
_cell.angle_beta   90.00
_cell.angle_gamma   90.00
#
_symmetry.space_group_name_H-M   'P 1'
#
loop_
_entity.id
_entity.type
_entity.pdbx_description
1 polymer ?
#
loop_
_entity_poly.entity_id
_entity_poly.type
_entity_poly.pdbx_seq_one_letter_code
_entity_poly.pdbx_strand_id
1 'polypeptide(L)'
;MCPAKYEAWQTVLCSFTTKTNWRDEEIQAVLSFQPPPFRIRDGHKITAPQLLACCALGLSDVNTALRILVPLTTFLIVSIFLFFYTPRFLTGDGAFRPNVKIAFITSYFKPGDAQRSAEIDVCLASLVANPFLKQVHVLVEAKDQPLPSFAAHHPKTKEALITSRPLMSDFIQYSCDHLMDHRVIFANSDIFYDSTLEYFMTISDKVFDSTFYAISRWWLDEGDNNAFVGELSPNRHRGMTPHPYPQYGSYDTFAFKPQMICEDKAKLKDMVANLNYTLGVLGAENRLLYEIKRQYPNMRLENPFKTVKTVHMHQSTFRSPAWGERVNLDGKSIEIKDY
;
A
#
# COMPACT_ATOMS: atom_id res chain seq x y z
N MET A 1 7.40 1.40 15.57
CA MET A 1 6.17 0.57 15.47
C MET A 1 4.98 1.52 15.54
N CYS A 2 3.96 1.41 14.70
CA CYS A 2 2.80 2.32 14.75
C CYS A 2 2.03 2.13 16.08
N PRO A 3 1.64 3.19 16.81
CA PRO A 3 0.96 3.08 18.11
C PRO A 3 -0.28 2.19 18.08
N ALA A 4 -1.11 2.26 17.03
CA ALA A 4 -2.31 1.41 16.92
C ALA A 4 -1.98 -0.09 16.73
N LYS A 5 -0.96 -0.41 15.92
CA LYS A 5 -0.48 -1.81 15.77
C LYS A 5 0.21 -2.30 17.05
N TYR A 6 0.93 -1.40 17.71
CA TYR A 6 1.58 -1.65 18.98
C TYR A 6 0.55 -1.94 20.09
N GLU A 7 -0.51 -1.12 20.20
CA GLU A 7 -1.62 -1.30 21.13
C GLU A 7 -2.42 -2.57 20.82
N ALA A 8 -2.65 -2.88 19.54
CA ALA A 8 -3.27 -4.13 19.14
C ALA A 8 -2.43 -5.35 19.55
N TRP A 9 -1.11 -5.30 19.32
CA TRP A 9 -0.21 -6.37 19.73
C TRP A 9 -0.06 -6.48 21.25
N GLN A 10 0.02 -5.37 21.98
CA GLN A 10 -0.04 -5.39 23.43
C GLN A 10 -1.34 -6.01 23.92
N THR A 11 -2.48 -5.62 23.35
CA THR A 11 -3.80 -6.15 23.74
C THR A 11 -3.88 -7.66 23.52
N VAL A 12 -3.40 -8.16 22.37
CA VAL A 12 -3.35 -9.60 22.09
C VAL A 12 -2.37 -10.31 23.02
N LEU A 13 -1.11 -9.87 23.11
CA LEU A 13 -0.11 -10.52 23.94
C LEU A 13 -0.49 -10.51 25.44
N CYS A 14 -1.06 -9.42 25.95
CA CYS A 14 -1.52 -9.32 27.33
C CYS A 14 -2.72 -10.21 27.62
N SER A 15 -3.63 -10.37 26.64
CA SER A 15 -4.82 -11.23 26.78
C SER A 15 -4.47 -12.72 26.83
N PHE A 16 -3.47 -13.16 26.07
CA PHE A 16 -3.16 -14.60 25.91
C PHE A 16 -1.98 -15.09 26.75
N THR A 17 -1.14 -14.17 27.24
CA THR A 17 0.05 -14.55 28.02
C THR A 17 -0.09 -14.14 29.48
N THR A 18 0.64 -14.83 30.37
CA THR A 18 0.72 -14.45 31.79
C THR A 18 1.42 -13.11 31.99
N LYS A 19 2.03 -12.55 30.94
CA LYS A 19 2.72 -11.27 30.96
C LYS A 19 1.74 -10.15 30.59
N THR A 20 1.46 -9.30 31.58
CA THR A 20 0.46 -8.22 31.50
C THR A 20 1.04 -6.89 30.99
N ASN A 21 2.36 -6.80 30.86
CA ASN A 21 3.04 -5.63 30.31
C ASN A 21 4.21 -6.10 29.44
N TRP A 22 4.18 -5.70 28.17
CA TRP A 22 5.19 -6.03 27.18
C TRP A 22 5.96 -4.76 26.82
N ARG A 23 7.26 -4.75 27.10
CA ARG A 23 8.15 -3.63 26.76
C ARG A 23 8.35 -3.56 25.25
N ASP A 24 8.67 -2.38 24.73
CA ASP A 24 8.92 -2.17 23.30
C ASP A 24 9.96 -3.15 22.74
N GLU A 25 11.06 -3.33 23.46
CA GLU A 25 12.12 -4.28 23.14
C GLU A 25 11.60 -5.71 23.00
N GLU A 26 10.62 -6.10 23.83
CA GLU A 26 10.06 -7.44 23.88
C GLU A 26 9.06 -7.69 22.76
N ILE A 27 8.28 -6.68 22.40
CA ILE A 27 7.39 -6.73 21.24
C ILE A 27 8.23 -6.75 19.96
N GLN A 28 9.29 -5.95 19.89
CA GLN A 28 10.25 -6.02 18.77
C GLN A 28 10.91 -7.39 18.67
N ALA A 29 11.28 -7.99 19.82
CA ALA A 29 11.84 -9.33 19.87
C ALA A 29 10.82 -10.39 19.40
N VAL A 30 9.55 -10.28 19.80
CA VAL A 30 8.44 -11.11 19.29
C VAL A 30 8.32 -11.04 17.76
N LEU A 31 8.37 -9.84 17.19
CA LEU A 31 8.24 -9.63 15.74
C LEU A 31 9.50 -10.03 14.97
N SER A 32 10.63 -10.04 15.65
CA SER A 32 11.90 -10.56 15.15
C SER A 32 12.04 -12.06 15.40
N PHE A 33 10.97 -12.75 15.84
CA PHE A 33 10.93 -14.18 16.16
C PHE A 33 11.96 -14.62 17.22
N GLN A 34 12.34 -13.72 18.11
CA GLN A 34 13.15 -13.97 19.30
C GLN A 34 12.38 -13.58 20.57
N PRO A 35 11.17 -14.11 20.78
CA PRO A 35 10.35 -13.67 21.89
C PRO A 35 11.07 -13.92 23.22
N PRO A 36 10.96 -13.00 24.20
CA PRO A 36 11.39 -13.31 25.56
C PRO A 36 10.58 -14.50 26.11
N PRO A 37 11.03 -15.17 27.18
CA PRO A 37 10.24 -16.21 27.82
C PRO A 37 8.87 -15.68 28.27
N PHE A 38 7.80 -16.34 27.83
CA PHE A 38 6.44 -16.08 28.27
C PHE A 38 5.68 -17.41 28.43
N ARG A 39 4.60 -17.39 29.22
CA ARG A 39 3.66 -18.52 29.32
C ARG A 39 2.31 -18.09 28.79
N ILE A 40 1.62 -18.99 28.12
CA ILE A 40 0.21 -18.82 27.75
C ILE A 40 -0.64 -18.97 29.02
N ARG A 41 -1.67 -18.12 29.20
CA ARG A 41 -2.57 -18.26 30.36
C ARG A 41 -3.36 -19.56 30.26
N ASP A 42 -3.69 -20.13 31.41
CA ASP A 42 -4.52 -21.33 31.49
C ASP A 42 -5.88 -21.11 30.83
N GLY A 43 -6.40 -22.15 30.16
CA GLY A 43 -7.69 -22.10 29.46
C GLY A 43 -7.62 -21.75 27.98
N HIS A 44 -6.48 -21.24 27.47
CA HIS A 44 -6.30 -21.04 26.03
C HIS A 44 -5.64 -22.26 25.37
N LYS A 45 -6.28 -22.81 24.34
CA LYS A 45 -5.76 -23.92 23.53
C LYS A 45 -4.86 -23.42 22.39
N ILE A 46 -3.89 -22.57 22.70
CA ILE A 46 -2.93 -22.01 21.73
C ILE A 46 -1.50 -22.20 22.23
N THR A 47 -0.60 -22.59 21.34
CA THR A 47 0.84 -22.67 21.64
C THR A 47 1.52 -21.31 21.42
N ALA A 48 2.67 -21.08 22.05
CA ALA A 48 3.46 -19.87 21.82
C ALA A 48 3.76 -19.61 20.32
N PRO A 49 4.20 -20.60 19.52
CA PRO A 49 4.40 -20.41 18.08
C PRO A 49 3.13 -20.01 17.32
N GLN A 50 1.97 -20.58 17.67
CA GLN A 50 0.69 -20.22 17.05
C GLN A 50 0.29 -18.79 17.37
N LEU A 51 0.45 -18.34 18.63
CA LEU A 51 0.17 -16.96 19.02
C LEU A 51 1.05 -15.95 18.26
N LEU A 52 2.33 -16.28 18.09
CA LEU A 52 3.28 -15.44 17.35
C LEU A 52 2.90 -15.36 15.85
N ALA A 53 2.45 -16.47 15.26
CA ALA A 53 1.94 -16.49 13.89
C ALA A 53 0.68 -15.61 13.73
N CYS A 54 -0.24 -15.63 14.68
CA CYS A 54 -1.41 -14.73 14.69
C CYS A 54 -0.99 -13.25 14.71
N CYS A 55 0.01 -12.91 15.53
CA CYS A 55 0.53 -11.54 15.63
C CYS A 55 1.19 -11.10 14.32
N ALA A 56 1.97 -11.97 13.68
CA ALA A 56 2.65 -11.69 12.41
C ALA A 56 1.66 -11.50 11.24
N LEU A 57 0.52 -12.22 11.26
CA LEU A 57 -0.54 -12.09 10.28
C LEU A 57 -1.49 -10.91 10.54
N GLY A 58 -1.30 -10.16 11.64
CA GLY A 58 -2.16 -9.03 12.00
C GLY A 58 -3.59 -9.42 12.36
N LEU A 59 -3.82 -10.67 12.77
CA LEU A 59 -5.15 -11.14 13.17
C LEU A 59 -5.49 -10.59 14.55
N SER A 60 -6.44 -9.67 14.61
CA SER A 60 -6.93 -9.07 15.86
C SER A 60 -7.91 -9.97 16.62
N ASP A 61 -8.53 -10.95 15.94
CA ASP A 61 -9.43 -11.93 16.54
C ASP A 61 -8.82 -13.35 16.52
N VAL A 62 -8.54 -13.86 17.71
CA VAL A 62 -7.96 -15.19 17.90
C VAL A 62 -8.96 -16.31 17.64
N ASN A 63 -10.28 -16.09 17.69
CA ASN A 63 -11.24 -17.10 17.24
C ASN A 63 -11.17 -17.30 15.74
N THR A 64 -10.92 -16.22 14.99
CA THR A 64 -10.66 -16.28 13.55
C THR A 64 -9.33 -16.99 13.29
N ALA A 65 -8.28 -16.67 14.05
CA ALA A 65 -6.98 -17.32 13.90
C ALA A 65 -6.99 -18.82 14.29
N LEU A 66 -7.67 -19.19 15.38
CA LEU A 66 -7.82 -20.58 15.83
C LEU A 66 -8.66 -21.40 14.85
N ARG A 67 -9.72 -20.84 14.24
CA ARG A 67 -10.47 -21.54 13.19
C ARG A 67 -9.61 -21.84 11.96
N ILE A 68 -8.65 -20.97 11.64
CA ILE A 68 -7.71 -21.14 10.52
C ILE A 68 -6.55 -22.09 10.90
N LEU A 69 -6.02 -21.99 12.13
CA LEU A 69 -4.77 -22.64 12.54
C LEU A 69 -4.98 -23.97 13.29
N VAL A 70 -6.13 -24.23 13.92
CA VAL A 70 -6.41 -25.48 14.65
C VAL A 70 -6.42 -26.74 13.77
N PRO A 71 -6.92 -26.73 12.51
CA PRO A 71 -6.80 -27.92 11.65
C PRO A 71 -5.39 -28.09 11.06
N LEU A 72 -4.49 -27.13 11.23
CA LEU A 72 -3.13 -27.17 10.71
C LEU A 72 -2.21 -27.74 11.79
N THR A 73 -1.86 -29.03 11.66
CA THR A 73 -0.84 -29.66 12.50
C THR A 73 0.48 -28.88 12.42
N THR A 74 1.30 -28.98 13.46
CA THR A 74 2.60 -28.32 13.61
C THR A 74 3.52 -28.47 12.37
N PHE A 75 3.33 -29.53 11.58
CA PHE A 75 4.03 -29.78 10.33
C PHE A 75 3.68 -28.78 9.22
N LEU A 76 2.44 -28.29 9.16
CA LEU A 76 2.04 -27.30 8.15
C LEU A 76 2.47 -25.89 8.52
N ILE A 77 2.62 -25.55 9.81
CA ILE A 77 3.21 -24.26 10.22
C ILE A 77 4.67 -24.22 9.78
N VAL A 78 5.46 -25.25 10.08
CA VAL A 78 6.86 -25.35 9.59
C VAL A 78 6.92 -25.39 8.06
N SER A 79 5.96 -26.04 7.40
CA SER A 79 5.88 -26.06 5.93
C SER A 79 5.46 -24.70 5.37
N ILE A 80 4.55 -23.96 5.98
CA ILE A 80 4.21 -22.56 5.66
C ILE A 80 5.46 -21.70 5.83
N PHE A 81 6.21 -21.85 6.93
CA PHE A 81 7.48 -21.17 7.14
C PHE A 81 8.52 -21.52 6.06
N LEU A 82 8.66 -22.79 5.67
CA LEU A 82 9.52 -23.19 4.56
C LEU A 82 8.96 -22.75 3.20
N PHE A 83 7.64 -22.64 3.00
CA PHE A 83 7.04 -22.29 1.70
C PHE A 83 6.98 -20.78 1.47
N PHE A 84 6.94 -19.98 2.54
CA PHE A 84 7.06 -18.52 2.50
C PHE A 84 8.52 -18.04 2.55
N TYR A 85 9.48 -18.85 3.01
CA TYR A 85 10.91 -18.47 3.07
C TYR A 85 11.90 -19.33 2.28
N THR A 86 11.49 -20.46 1.69
CA THR A 86 12.22 -20.98 0.53
C THR A 86 11.73 -20.18 -0.67
N PRO A 87 12.61 -19.40 -1.34
CA PRO A 87 12.24 -18.82 -2.61
C PRO A 87 11.74 -19.99 -3.46
N ARG A 88 10.50 -19.92 -3.94
CA ARG A 88 10.06 -20.77 -5.03
C ARG A 88 11.01 -20.47 -6.19
N PHE A 89 12.05 -21.28 -6.33
CA PHE A 89 12.90 -21.34 -7.50
C PHE A 89 12.08 -21.96 -8.63
N LEU A 90 11.04 -21.26 -9.06
CA LEU A 90 10.39 -21.52 -10.33
C LEU A 90 11.41 -21.04 -11.38
N THR A 91 12.04 -21.99 -12.05
CA THR A 91 12.85 -21.76 -13.23
C THR A 91 11.92 -21.33 -14.37
N GLY A 92 11.58 -20.06 -14.37
CA GLY A 92 10.76 -19.33 -15.33
C GLY A 92 10.81 -17.85 -14.94
N ASP A 93 10.35 -16.95 -15.81
CA ASP A 93 10.43 -15.47 -15.68
C ASP A 93 9.76 -14.83 -14.43
N GLY A 94 9.57 -15.59 -13.33
CA GLY A 94 8.94 -15.16 -12.08
C GLY A 94 9.73 -15.52 -10.80
N ALA A 95 11.05 -15.74 -10.89
CA ALA A 95 11.87 -15.92 -9.69
C ALA A 95 11.91 -14.63 -8.86
N PHE A 96 11.87 -14.76 -7.53
CA PHE A 96 12.01 -13.62 -6.62
C PHE A 96 13.39 -12.97 -6.78
N ARG A 97 13.44 -11.65 -6.98
CA ARG A 97 14.68 -10.89 -7.20
C ARG A 97 14.91 -9.89 -6.06
N PRO A 98 15.64 -10.28 -5.00
CA PRO A 98 15.84 -9.44 -3.80
C PRO A 98 16.61 -8.13 -4.08
N ASN A 99 17.34 -8.05 -5.19
CA ASN A 99 18.11 -6.86 -5.57
C ASN A 99 17.25 -5.76 -6.20
N VAL A 100 15.99 -6.05 -6.55
CA VAL A 100 15.07 -5.06 -7.08
C VAL A 100 14.70 -4.09 -5.96
N LYS A 101 14.92 -2.80 -6.20
CA LYS A 101 14.55 -1.74 -5.26
C LYS A 101 13.20 -1.17 -5.65
N ILE A 102 12.22 -1.26 -4.77
CA ILE A 102 10.93 -0.60 -4.92
C ILE A 102 10.87 0.60 -3.98
N ALA A 103 10.58 1.78 -4.53
CA ALA A 103 10.29 2.98 -3.78
C ALA A 103 8.80 3.32 -3.93
N PHE A 104 8.20 3.77 -2.84
CA PHE A 104 6.82 4.25 -2.83
C PHE A 104 6.79 5.76 -2.57
N ILE A 105 5.94 6.50 -3.27
CA ILE A 105 5.72 7.94 -3.06
C ILE A 105 4.25 8.17 -2.70
N THR A 106 4.01 8.95 -1.66
CA THR A 106 2.66 9.42 -1.29
C THR A 106 2.71 10.81 -0.69
N SER A 107 1.56 11.44 -0.50
CA SER A 107 1.47 12.71 0.22
C SER A 107 1.04 12.48 1.67
N TYR A 108 1.42 13.41 2.54
CA TYR A 108 0.94 13.45 3.91
C TYR A 108 0.45 14.85 4.26
N PHE A 109 -0.75 14.88 4.82
CA PHE A 109 -1.37 16.07 5.37
C PHE A 109 -2.17 15.66 6.61
N LYS A 110 -2.33 16.60 7.53
CA LYS A 110 -3.18 16.41 8.70
C LYS A 110 -4.58 16.98 8.43
N PRO A 111 -5.59 16.12 8.16
CA PRO A 111 -6.97 16.58 8.00
C PRO A 111 -7.51 17.14 9.32
N GLY A 112 -8.53 18.01 9.23
CA GLY A 112 -9.28 18.43 10.42
C GLY A 112 -10.14 17.32 11.03
N ASP A 113 -10.43 16.27 10.26
CA ASP A 113 -11.20 15.11 10.68
C ASP A 113 -10.30 14.01 11.28
N ALA A 114 -10.60 13.58 12.50
CA ALA A 114 -9.78 12.63 13.24
C ALA A 114 -9.81 11.22 12.62
N GLN A 115 -10.95 10.80 12.07
CA GLN A 115 -11.07 9.50 11.41
C GLN A 115 -10.20 9.47 10.14
N ARG A 116 -10.28 10.52 9.32
CA ARG A 116 -9.43 10.68 8.14
C ARG A 116 -7.94 10.73 8.50
N SER A 117 -7.58 11.35 9.62
CA SER A 117 -6.19 11.36 10.10
C SER A 117 -5.73 9.94 10.44
N ALA A 118 -6.56 9.16 11.13
CA ALA A 118 -6.26 7.78 11.48
C ALA A 118 -6.11 6.88 10.23
N GLU A 119 -6.94 7.06 9.21
CA GLU A 119 -6.82 6.35 7.93
C GLU A 119 -5.46 6.57 7.27
N ILE A 120 -5.05 7.84 7.15
CA ILE A 120 -3.78 8.22 6.53
C ILE A 120 -2.61 7.66 7.34
N ASP A 121 -2.67 7.75 8.67
CA ASP A 121 -1.63 7.22 9.55
C ASP A 121 -1.51 5.69 9.45
N VAL A 122 -2.64 4.97 9.34
CA VAL A 122 -2.66 3.51 9.15
C VAL A 122 -2.07 3.10 7.80
N CYS A 123 -2.41 3.82 6.73
CA CYS A 123 -1.85 3.59 5.40
C CYS A 123 -0.34 3.82 5.40
N LEU A 124 0.12 4.97 5.91
CA LEU A 124 1.55 5.29 6.00
C LEU A 124 2.31 4.27 6.86
N ALA A 125 1.77 3.89 8.01
CA ALA A 125 2.35 2.86 8.87
C ALA A 125 2.48 1.51 8.16
N SER A 126 1.47 1.14 7.35
CA SER A 126 1.46 -0.12 6.61
C SER A 126 2.48 -0.11 5.46
N LEU A 127 2.65 1.01 4.77
CA LEU A 127 3.70 1.20 3.77
C LEU A 127 5.10 1.12 4.38
N VAL A 128 5.34 1.84 5.48
CA VAL A 128 6.63 1.81 6.19
C VAL A 128 6.99 0.39 6.68
N ALA A 129 5.99 -0.38 7.11
CA ALA A 129 6.15 -1.76 7.54
C ALA A 129 6.28 -2.77 6.39
N ASN A 130 5.96 -2.41 5.14
CA ASN A 130 5.97 -3.35 4.03
C ASN A 130 7.41 -3.81 3.72
N PRO A 131 7.70 -5.13 3.71
CA PRO A 131 9.06 -5.64 3.54
C PRO A 131 9.60 -5.45 2.11
N PHE A 132 8.72 -5.34 1.12
CA PHE A 132 9.09 -5.20 -0.30
C PHE A 132 9.43 -3.76 -0.68
N LEU A 133 9.05 -2.79 0.15
CA LEU A 133 9.43 -1.39 -0.02
C LEU A 133 10.80 -1.13 0.60
N LYS A 134 11.74 -0.68 -0.24
CA LYS A 134 13.08 -0.25 0.19
C LYS A 134 13.01 1.15 0.80
N GLN A 135 12.21 2.04 0.22
CA GLN A 135 12.03 3.42 0.65
C GLN A 135 10.57 3.84 0.52
N VAL A 136 10.13 4.73 1.41
CA VAL A 136 8.82 5.39 1.40
C VAL A 136 9.08 6.89 1.43
N HIS A 137 8.79 7.56 0.32
CA HIS A 137 8.94 9.00 0.13
C HIS A 137 7.61 9.67 0.42
N VAL A 138 7.63 10.63 1.34
CA VAL A 138 6.42 11.30 1.81
C VAL A 138 6.51 12.78 1.47
N LEU A 139 5.65 13.20 0.55
CA LEU A 139 5.49 14.60 0.15
C LEU A 139 4.59 15.29 1.19
N VAL A 140 5.20 16.06 2.10
CA VAL A 140 4.50 16.70 3.22
C VAL A 140 3.92 18.02 2.76
N GLU A 141 2.60 18.18 2.84
CA GLU A 141 1.84 19.29 2.23
C GLU A 141 2.01 20.65 2.95
N ALA A 142 2.58 20.68 4.16
CA ALA A 142 2.79 21.90 4.93
C ALA A 142 4.00 21.81 5.86
N LYS A 143 4.74 22.92 6.01
CA LYS A 143 6.01 22.97 6.76
C LYS A 143 5.85 22.73 8.27
N ASP A 144 4.67 23.03 8.81
CA ASP A 144 4.30 22.91 10.21
C ASP A 144 3.60 21.58 10.53
N GLN A 145 3.53 20.65 9.58
CA GLN A 145 2.94 19.33 9.76
C GLN A 145 4.02 18.25 9.79
N PRO A 146 4.60 17.95 10.97
CA PRO A 146 5.56 16.86 11.07
C PRO A 146 4.88 15.52 10.77
N LEU A 147 5.64 14.62 10.16
CA LEU A 147 5.21 13.22 10.05
C LEU A 147 4.96 12.62 11.45
N PRO A 148 4.07 11.60 11.55
CA PRO A 148 3.91 10.84 12.77
C PRO A 148 5.24 10.26 13.26
N SER A 149 5.41 10.13 14.57
CA SER A 149 6.66 9.66 15.18
C SER A 149 7.14 8.31 14.64
N PHE A 150 6.21 7.42 14.26
CA PHE A 150 6.54 6.12 13.67
C PHE A 150 7.20 6.22 12.28
N ALA A 151 7.02 7.36 11.58
CA ALA A 151 7.53 7.60 10.24
C ALA A 151 8.69 8.61 10.22
N ALA A 152 8.63 9.68 11.01
CA ALA A 152 9.57 10.82 10.99
C ALA A 152 11.04 10.42 11.14
N HIS A 153 11.34 9.35 11.88
CA HIS A 153 12.71 8.87 12.12
C HIS A 153 12.97 7.47 11.59
N HIS A 154 12.05 6.93 10.79
CA HIS A 154 12.20 5.59 10.27
C HIS A 154 13.22 5.56 9.12
N PRO A 155 14.18 4.62 9.08
CA PRO A 155 15.25 4.62 8.07
C PRO A 155 14.76 4.46 6.63
N LYS A 156 13.60 3.81 6.43
CA LYS A 156 12.93 3.70 5.12
C LYS A 156 12.23 4.99 4.69
N THR A 157 11.90 5.89 5.61
CA THR A 157 11.12 7.08 5.30
C THR A 157 12.04 8.19 4.79
N LYS A 158 11.61 8.88 3.75
CA LYS A 158 12.24 10.07 3.19
C LYS A 158 11.20 11.17 3.08
N GLU A 159 11.38 12.24 3.84
CA GLU A 159 10.48 13.38 3.82
C GLU A 159 10.91 14.35 2.73
N ALA A 160 9.93 14.89 1.98
CA ALA A 160 10.13 16.01 1.09
C ALA A 160 8.99 17.02 1.29
N LEU A 161 9.34 18.26 1.59
CA LEU A 161 8.36 19.31 1.80
C LEU A 161 7.80 19.78 0.45
N ILE A 162 6.48 19.73 0.30
CA ILE A 162 5.74 20.32 -0.81
C ILE A 162 4.72 21.29 -0.19
N THR A 163 4.83 22.59 -0.41
CA THR A 163 4.06 23.58 0.37
C THR A 163 2.57 23.67 0.01
N SER A 164 2.06 22.69 -0.73
CA SER A 164 0.67 22.56 -1.17
C SER A 164 0.38 21.09 -1.52
N ARG A 165 -0.90 20.75 -1.71
CA ARG A 165 -1.28 19.41 -2.19
C ARG A 165 -0.55 19.08 -3.50
N PRO A 166 0.17 17.95 -3.58
CA PRO A 166 0.97 17.63 -4.74
C PRO A 166 0.09 17.36 -5.97
N LEU A 167 0.55 17.90 -7.08
CA LEU A 167 0.06 17.62 -8.42
C LEU A 167 0.62 16.27 -8.89
N MET A 168 -0.05 15.67 -9.86
CA MET A 168 0.41 14.47 -10.55
C MET A 168 1.82 14.66 -11.13
N SER A 169 2.09 15.86 -11.64
CA SER A 169 3.41 16.25 -12.11
C SER A 169 4.48 16.19 -11.02
N ASP A 170 4.17 16.51 -9.76
CA ASP A 170 5.12 16.50 -8.67
C ASP A 170 5.60 15.07 -8.37
N PHE A 171 4.70 14.08 -8.40
CA PHE A 171 5.08 12.67 -8.22
C PHE A 171 6.03 12.19 -9.32
N ILE A 172 5.73 12.52 -10.58
CA ILE A 172 6.56 12.15 -11.72
C ILE A 172 7.92 12.85 -11.66
N GLN A 173 7.93 14.17 -11.43
CA GLN A 173 9.16 14.96 -11.35
C GLN A 173 10.04 14.49 -10.19
N TYR A 174 9.46 14.28 -9.00
CA TYR A 174 10.17 13.75 -7.84
C TYR A 174 10.79 12.37 -8.14
N SER A 175 10.06 11.51 -8.85
CA SER A 175 10.58 10.20 -9.28
C SER A 175 11.81 10.35 -10.18
N CYS A 176 11.78 11.29 -11.12
CA CYS A 176 12.90 11.57 -12.01
C CYS A 176 14.14 12.12 -11.27
N ASP A 177 13.92 12.95 -10.25
CA ASP A 177 15.00 13.66 -9.57
C ASP A 177 15.69 12.79 -8.51
N HIS A 178 14.97 11.82 -7.94
CA HIS A 178 15.45 11.07 -6.78
C HIS A 178 15.43 9.55 -6.94
N LEU A 179 14.69 9.02 -7.91
CA LEU A 179 14.34 7.59 -7.98
C LEU A 179 14.47 6.97 -9.37
N MET A 180 15.37 7.52 -10.21
CA MET A 180 16.15 6.71 -11.16
C MET A 180 16.73 5.51 -10.38
N ASP A 181 17.36 4.47 -10.91
CA ASP A 181 17.72 3.25 -10.13
C ASP A 181 16.60 2.44 -9.41
N HIS A 182 15.43 3.02 -9.06
CA HIS A 182 14.30 2.29 -8.43
C HIS A 182 13.20 1.87 -9.42
N ARG A 183 12.36 0.92 -9.02
CA ARG A 183 10.97 0.79 -9.50
C ARG A 183 10.12 1.69 -8.62
N VAL A 184 9.37 2.62 -9.21
CA VAL A 184 8.60 3.60 -8.43
C VAL A 184 7.13 3.24 -8.49
N ILE A 185 6.50 3.37 -7.33
CA ILE A 185 5.05 3.30 -7.16
C ILE A 185 4.60 4.60 -6.50
N PHE A 186 3.52 5.21 -6.98
CA PHE A 186 2.89 6.33 -6.27
C PHE A 186 1.38 6.17 -6.24
N ALA A 187 0.78 6.66 -5.15
CA ALA A 187 -0.66 6.55 -4.93
C ALA A 187 -1.16 7.62 -3.94
N ASN A 188 -2.49 7.72 -3.80
CA ASN A 188 -3.13 8.56 -2.77
C ASN A 188 -2.68 8.18 -1.35
N SER A 189 -2.85 9.12 -0.40
CA SER A 189 -2.45 8.97 1.01
C SER A 189 -3.24 7.91 1.79
N ASP A 190 -4.31 7.39 1.20
CA ASP A 190 -5.21 6.38 1.75
C ASP A 190 -5.08 5.02 1.06
N ILE A 191 -3.93 4.77 0.42
CA ILE A 191 -3.59 3.50 -0.22
C ILE A 191 -2.49 2.77 0.56
N PHE A 192 -2.65 1.46 0.72
CA PHE A 192 -1.58 0.55 1.15
C PHE A 192 -1.62 -0.79 0.39
N TYR A 193 -0.66 -1.67 0.67
CA TYR A 193 -0.53 -2.97 0.00
C TYR A 193 -0.33 -4.10 0.99
N ASP A 194 -0.83 -5.27 0.62
CA ASP A 194 -0.49 -6.54 1.26
C ASP A 194 0.78 -7.15 0.63
N SER A 195 0.99 -8.45 0.85
CA SER A 195 2.16 -9.15 0.32
C SER A 195 2.16 -9.31 -1.21
N THR A 196 1.04 -9.02 -1.89
CA THR A 196 0.97 -9.12 -3.36
C THR A 196 1.87 -8.13 -4.09
N LEU A 197 2.38 -7.11 -3.40
CA LEU A 197 3.39 -6.18 -3.92
C LEU A 197 4.68 -6.91 -4.38
N GLU A 198 4.93 -8.11 -3.85
CA GLU A 198 6.01 -9.01 -4.30
C GLU A 198 6.02 -9.24 -5.81
N TYR A 199 4.86 -9.14 -6.49
CA TYR A 199 4.76 -9.24 -7.94
C TYR A 199 5.78 -8.34 -8.66
N PHE A 200 5.97 -7.11 -8.18
CA PHE A 200 6.96 -6.20 -8.77
C PHE A 200 8.41 -6.57 -8.47
N MET A 201 8.68 -7.59 -7.67
CA MET A 201 10.00 -8.18 -7.51
C MET A 201 10.18 -9.39 -8.42
N THR A 202 9.10 -10.08 -8.80
CA THR A 202 9.18 -11.30 -9.62
C THR A 202 9.22 -11.01 -11.12
N ILE A 203 8.54 -9.97 -11.61
CA ILE A 203 8.48 -9.69 -13.06
C ILE A 203 9.76 -9.09 -13.62
N SER A 204 10.30 -9.66 -14.71
CA SER A 204 11.58 -9.24 -15.32
C SER A 204 11.70 -7.74 -15.60
N ASP A 205 12.93 -7.21 -15.64
CA ASP A 205 13.18 -5.79 -15.91
C ASP A 205 12.68 -5.40 -17.30
N LYS A 206 12.87 -6.27 -18.29
CA LYS A 206 12.34 -6.06 -19.65
C LYS A 206 10.82 -5.82 -19.65
N VAL A 207 10.06 -6.59 -18.85
CA VAL A 207 8.60 -6.42 -18.77
C VAL A 207 8.24 -5.15 -18.02
N PHE A 208 8.83 -4.93 -16.84
CA PHE A 208 8.51 -3.77 -16.02
C PHE A 208 8.91 -2.46 -16.69
N ASP A 209 10.09 -2.38 -17.30
CA ASP A 209 10.62 -1.17 -17.92
C ASP A 209 9.85 -0.81 -19.21
N SER A 210 9.19 -1.77 -19.87
CA SER A 210 8.34 -1.49 -21.03
C SER A 210 6.87 -1.19 -20.69
N THR A 211 6.54 -1.12 -19.41
CA THR A 211 5.15 -1.04 -18.93
C THR A 211 4.93 0.07 -17.91
N PHE A 212 3.87 0.83 -18.11
CA PHE A 212 3.31 1.74 -17.13
C PHE A 212 2.08 1.07 -16.51
N TYR A 213 2.11 0.84 -15.21
CA TYR A 213 1.01 0.19 -14.50
C TYR A 213 0.08 1.25 -13.93
N ALA A 214 -1.23 1.09 -14.16
CA ALA A 214 -2.30 1.83 -13.49
C ALA A 214 -3.25 0.82 -12.87
N ILE A 215 -3.25 0.75 -11.53
CA ILE A 215 -3.81 -0.38 -10.79
C ILE A 215 -5.14 0.04 -10.17
N SER A 216 -6.19 -0.71 -10.48
CA SER A 216 -7.51 -0.53 -9.84
C SER A 216 -7.49 -0.94 -8.38
N ARG A 217 -8.27 -0.25 -7.56
CA ARG A 217 -8.31 -0.44 -6.12
C ARG A 217 -9.10 -1.65 -5.64
N TRP A 218 -8.81 -2.04 -4.42
CA TRP A 218 -9.63 -2.88 -3.57
C TRP A 218 -10.18 -2.02 -2.43
N TRP A 219 -11.47 -2.13 -2.12
CA TRP A 219 -12.06 -1.46 -0.96
C TRP A 219 -11.93 -2.33 0.27
N LEU A 220 -11.57 -1.71 1.39
CA LEU A 220 -11.64 -2.33 2.70
C LEU A 220 -12.94 -1.90 3.39
N ASP A 221 -13.93 -2.80 3.43
CA ASP A 221 -15.19 -2.59 4.15
C ASP A 221 -15.11 -3.20 5.55
N GLU A 222 -15.25 -2.37 6.59
CA GLU A 222 -15.32 -2.81 7.99
C GLU A 222 -16.77 -3.08 8.47
N GLY A 223 -17.75 -2.89 7.59
CA GLY A 223 -19.09 -3.46 7.69
C GLY A 223 -20.15 -2.60 8.35
N ASP A 224 -19.85 -1.39 8.86
CA ASP A 224 -20.85 -0.66 9.66
C ASP A 224 -21.18 0.80 9.29
N ASN A 225 -20.47 1.55 8.43
CA ASN A 225 -20.78 3.01 8.33
C ASN A 225 -20.62 3.73 6.98
N ASN A 226 -20.37 3.05 5.85
CA ASN A 226 -20.29 3.78 4.57
C ASN A 226 -21.70 4.09 4.00
N ALA A 227 -22.27 5.23 4.41
CA ALA A 227 -23.59 5.72 3.97
C ALA A 227 -23.72 5.86 2.44
N PHE A 228 -22.61 6.02 1.70
CA PHE A 228 -22.62 6.17 0.25
C PHE A 228 -22.79 4.86 -0.52
N VAL A 229 -22.50 3.71 0.11
CA VAL A 229 -22.56 2.38 -0.54
C VAL A 229 -23.90 1.68 -0.26
N GLY A 230 -24.73 2.26 0.62
CA GLY A 230 -25.97 1.70 1.13
C GLY A 230 -27.02 1.31 0.08
N GLU A 231 -26.95 1.87 -1.14
CA GLU A 231 -27.90 1.57 -2.22
C GLU A 231 -27.36 0.66 -3.34
N LEU A 232 -26.04 0.53 -3.49
CA LEU A 232 -25.44 -0.14 -4.67
C LEU A 232 -24.86 -1.53 -4.40
N SER A 233 -24.72 -1.97 -3.14
CA SER A 233 -24.22 -3.31 -2.83
C SER A 233 -25.08 -3.99 -1.75
N PRO A 234 -26.12 -4.76 -2.14
CA PRO A 234 -27.04 -5.42 -1.19
C PRO A 234 -26.38 -6.55 -0.38
N ASN A 235 -25.13 -6.92 -0.66
CA ASN A 235 -24.37 -7.94 0.06
C ASN A 235 -23.11 -7.33 0.69
N ARG A 236 -23.26 -6.70 1.87
CA ARG A 236 -22.14 -6.18 2.67
C ARG A 236 -21.32 -7.34 3.22
N HIS A 237 -20.24 -7.68 2.55
CA HIS A 237 -19.23 -8.57 3.10
C HIS A 237 -18.11 -7.71 3.69
N ARG A 238 -17.92 -7.79 5.01
CA ARG A 238 -16.71 -7.26 5.68
C ARG A 238 -15.48 -7.84 4.98
N GLY A 239 -14.48 -7.00 4.71
CA GLY A 239 -13.21 -7.40 4.11
C GLY A 239 -12.86 -6.62 2.84
N MET A 240 -11.98 -7.23 2.03
CA MET A 240 -11.46 -6.61 0.81
C MET A 240 -12.30 -7.01 -0.42
N THR A 241 -12.90 -6.03 -1.09
CA THR A 241 -13.66 -6.22 -2.34
C THR A 241 -12.92 -5.58 -3.53
N PRO A 242 -12.86 -6.23 -4.69
CA PRO A 242 -12.23 -5.63 -5.88
C PRO A 242 -13.14 -4.57 -6.49
N HIS A 243 -12.57 -3.42 -6.87
CA HIS A 243 -13.26 -2.31 -7.54
C HIS A 243 -12.56 -1.97 -8.87
N PRO A 244 -12.74 -2.83 -9.90
CA PRO A 244 -12.06 -2.66 -11.18
C PRO A 244 -12.55 -1.40 -11.93
N TYR A 245 -11.64 -0.67 -12.56
CA TYR A 245 -11.94 0.48 -13.43
C TYR A 245 -11.96 0.07 -14.92
N PRO A 246 -12.90 0.57 -15.76
CA PRO A 246 -13.92 1.59 -15.49
C PRO A 246 -15.18 1.18 -14.71
N GLN A 247 -15.40 -0.10 -14.39
CA GLN A 247 -16.72 -0.54 -13.90
C GLN A 247 -17.15 0.07 -12.55
N TYR A 248 -16.28 0.02 -11.53
CA TYR A 248 -16.67 0.32 -10.13
C TYR A 248 -15.60 1.06 -9.31
N GLY A 249 -14.62 1.72 -9.94
CA GLY A 249 -13.48 2.29 -9.21
C GLY A 249 -12.79 3.46 -9.89
N SER A 250 -11.49 3.59 -9.59
CA SER A 250 -10.50 4.50 -10.19
C SER A 250 -9.15 3.77 -10.23
N TYR A 251 -8.21 4.24 -11.05
CA TYR A 251 -6.81 3.88 -10.87
C TYR A 251 -6.20 4.79 -9.81
N ASP A 252 -6.02 4.28 -8.59
CA ASP A 252 -5.48 5.06 -7.46
C ASP A 252 -3.98 4.84 -7.25
N THR A 253 -3.40 3.86 -7.93
CA THR A 253 -1.97 3.50 -7.86
C THR A 253 -1.37 3.47 -9.25
N PHE A 254 -0.15 3.99 -9.36
CA PHE A 254 0.66 3.92 -10.58
C PHE A 254 2.05 3.36 -10.28
N ALA A 255 2.59 2.53 -11.18
CA ALA A 255 3.95 2.01 -11.06
C ALA A 255 4.71 2.05 -12.38
N PHE A 256 5.98 2.43 -12.35
CA PHE A 256 6.82 2.55 -13.54
C PHE A 256 8.31 2.62 -13.20
N LYS A 257 9.16 2.54 -14.23
CA LYS A 257 10.60 2.77 -14.15
C LYS A 257 10.92 4.22 -14.56
N PRO A 258 11.42 5.09 -13.66
CA PRO A 258 11.62 6.51 -14.01
C PRO A 258 12.48 6.76 -15.23
N GLN A 259 13.55 5.98 -15.43
CA GLN A 259 14.41 6.08 -16.63
C GLN A 259 13.62 6.16 -17.93
N MET A 260 12.58 5.35 -18.06
CA MET A 260 11.79 5.20 -19.29
C MET A 260 11.00 6.46 -19.66
N ILE A 261 10.74 7.31 -18.67
CA ILE A 261 10.02 8.56 -18.82
C ILE A 261 10.99 9.75 -18.75
N CYS A 262 11.94 9.72 -17.84
CA CYS A 262 12.75 10.85 -17.42
C CYS A 262 14.02 11.09 -18.27
N GLU A 263 14.39 10.15 -19.14
CA GLU A 263 15.54 10.27 -20.05
C GLU A 263 15.37 11.38 -21.09
N ASP A 264 14.19 11.48 -21.70
CA ASP A 264 13.86 12.55 -22.64
C ASP A 264 13.32 13.78 -21.90
N LYS A 265 14.20 14.75 -21.65
CA LYS A 265 13.87 15.97 -20.91
C LYS A 265 12.82 16.85 -21.60
N ALA A 266 12.73 16.81 -22.93
CA ALA A 266 11.72 17.58 -23.66
C ALA A 266 10.32 16.98 -23.45
N LYS A 267 10.20 15.65 -23.56
CA LYS A 267 8.95 14.94 -23.27
C LYS A 267 8.55 15.06 -21.80
N LEU A 268 9.51 14.94 -20.87
CA LEU A 268 9.25 15.12 -19.45
C LEU A 268 8.68 16.52 -19.17
N LYS A 269 9.30 17.57 -19.72
CA LYS A 269 8.85 18.96 -19.56
C LYS A 269 7.43 19.15 -20.10
N ASP A 270 7.13 18.63 -21.29
CA ASP A 270 5.79 18.71 -21.88
C ASP A 270 4.76 17.95 -21.04
N MET A 271 5.09 16.74 -20.60
CA MET A 271 4.21 15.93 -19.76
C MET A 271 3.94 16.61 -18.40
N VAL A 272 4.98 17.06 -17.70
CA VAL A 272 4.85 17.77 -16.41
C VAL A 272 3.94 18.99 -16.55
N ALA A 273 4.08 19.77 -17.63
CA ALA A 273 3.21 20.93 -17.89
C ALA A 273 1.74 20.57 -18.16
N ASN A 274 1.45 19.33 -18.53
CA ASN A 274 0.10 18.83 -18.84
C ASN A 274 -0.54 18.07 -17.66
N LEU A 275 0.19 17.83 -16.57
CA LEU A 275 -0.22 17.06 -15.40
C LEU A 275 -0.48 17.95 -14.17
N ASN A 276 -1.01 19.16 -14.39
CA ASN A 276 -1.21 20.19 -13.37
C ASN A 276 -2.49 19.99 -12.56
N TYR A 277 -2.68 18.81 -11.99
CA TYR A 277 -3.86 18.47 -11.20
C TYR A 277 -3.48 17.46 -10.12
N THR A 278 -4.18 17.48 -8.98
CA THR A 278 -3.86 16.60 -7.85
C THR A 278 -4.34 15.17 -8.08
N LEU A 279 -3.73 14.19 -7.42
CA LEU A 279 -4.25 12.83 -7.36
C LEU A 279 -5.65 12.77 -6.73
N GLY A 280 -6.48 11.84 -7.21
CA GLY A 280 -7.83 11.60 -6.69
C GLY A 280 -8.91 12.57 -7.16
N VAL A 281 -8.61 13.44 -8.13
CA VAL A 281 -9.58 14.27 -8.86
C VAL A 281 -10.18 13.44 -10.00
N LEU A 282 -11.46 13.59 -10.31
CA LEU A 282 -12.15 12.75 -11.29
C LEU A 282 -11.50 12.88 -12.67
N GLY A 283 -11.10 11.74 -13.27
CA GLY A 283 -10.50 11.69 -14.61
C GLY A 283 -8.99 12.00 -14.66
N ALA A 284 -8.36 12.26 -13.51
CA ALA A 284 -6.93 12.53 -13.40
C ALA A 284 -6.09 11.35 -13.88
N GLU A 285 -6.54 10.15 -13.55
CA GLU A 285 -5.94 8.89 -13.98
C GLU A 285 -5.99 8.71 -15.49
N ASN A 286 -7.12 9.00 -16.13
CA ASN A 286 -7.25 8.85 -17.58
C ASN A 286 -6.42 9.87 -18.33
N ARG A 287 -6.35 11.10 -17.80
CA ARG A 287 -5.51 12.16 -18.35
C ARG A 287 -4.02 11.80 -18.24
N LEU A 288 -3.59 11.20 -17.13
CA LEU A 288 -2.23 10.69 -16.99
C LEU A 288 -1.94 9.61 -18.01
N LEU A 289 -2.82 8.60 -18.12
CA LEU A 289 -2.66 7.51 -19.10
C LEU A 289 -2.61 8.02 -20.54
N TYR A 290 -3.41 9.03 -20.87
CA TYR A 290 -3.34 9.72 -22.15
C TYR A 290 -1.96 10.34 -22.40
N GLU A 291 -1.43 11.10 -21.44
CA GLU A 291 -0.14 11.76 -21.57
C GLU A 291 1.01 10.76 -21.71
N ILE A 292 1.00 9.67 -20.93
CA ILE A 292 1.96 8.58 -21.08
C ILE A 292 1.89 7.98 -22.48
N LYS A 293 0.70 7.64 -22.97
CA LYS A 293 0.56 7.01 -24.29
C LYS A 293 0.92 7.94 -25.44
N ARG A 294 0.58 9.23 -25.33
CA ARG A 294 0.89 10.26 -26.31
C ARG A 294 2.40 10.42 -26.48
N GLN A 295 3.15 10.44 -25.37
CA GLN A 295 4.61 10.63 -25.38
C GLN A 295 5.38 9.34 -25.68
N TYR A 296 4.85 8.19 -25.26
CA TYR A 296 5.47 6.88 -25.34
C TYR A 296 4.49 5.86 -25.97
N PRO A 297 4.23 5.94 -27.28
CA PRO A 297 3.23 5.11 -27.95
C PRO A 297 3.53 3.60 -27.87
N ASN A 298 4.78 3.21 -27.67
CA ASN A 298 5.20 1.81 -27.52
C ASN A 298 5.15 1.31 -26.08
N MET A 299 4.91 2.18 -25.10
CA MET A 299 4.77 1.79 -23.70
C MET A 299 3.44 1.03 -23.52
N ARG A 300 3.51 -0.10 -22.84
CA ARG A 300 2.33 -0.88 -22.44
C ARG A 300 1.66 -0.18 -21.28
N LEU A 301 0.32 -0.22 -21.26
CA LEU A 301 -0.47 0.23 -20.12
C LEU A 301 -1.17 -0.99 -19.54
N GLU A 302 -0.96 -1.27 -18.25
CA GLU A 302 -1.49 -2.49 -17.61
C GLU A 302 -2.16 -2.24 -16.27
N ASN A 303 -3.20 -3.03 -16.01
CA ASN A 303 -3.93 -3.04 -14.75
C ASN A 303 -3.83 -4.42 -14.08
N PRO A 304 -2.79 -4.68 -13.27
CA PRO A 304 -2.58 -5.98 -12.64
C PRO A 304 -3.41 -6.17 -11.36
N PHE A 305 -4.60 -5.57 -11.22
CA PHE A 305 -5.33 -5.51 -9.93
C PHE A 305 -5.72 -6.87 -9.33
N LYS A 306 -5.84 -7.92 -10.17
CA LYS A 306 -6.07 -9.30 -9.72
C LYS A 306 -4.83 -9.91 -9.07
N THR A 307 -3.65 -9.39 -9.42
CA THR A 307 -2.35 -9.87 -8.97
C THR A 307 -1.74 -8.97 -7.90
N VAL A 308 -1.93 -7.65 -7.98
CA VAL A 308 -1.44 -6.65 -7.02
C VAL A 308 -2.63 -5.93 -6.41
N LYS A 309 -2.81 -6.08 -5.09
CA LYS A 309 -3.90 -5.45 -4.35
C LYS A 309 -3.45 -4.11 -3.78
N THR A 310 -3.90 -3.04 -4.42
CA THR A 310 -3.90 -1.69 -3.86
C THR A 310 -5.15 -1.52 -2.99
N VAL A 311 -4.98 -1.54 -1.68
CA VAL A 311 -6.08 -1.45 -0.72
C VAL A 311 -6.36 0.02 -0.40
N HIS A 312 -7.58 0.46 -0.67
CA HIS A 312 -8.06 1.82 -0.42
C HIS A 312 -8.84 1.87 0.89
N MET A 313 -8.29 2.60 1.87
CA MET A 313 -8.87 2.76 3.20
C MET A 313 -9.48 4.16 3.32
N HIS A 314 -10.75 4.27 2.96
CA HIS A 314 -11.48 5.54 3.00
C HIS A 314 -12.86 5.30 3.63
N GLN A 315 -12.94 5.47 4.94
CA GLN A 315 -14.14 5.22 5.75
C GLN A 315 -14.82 6.52 6.21
N SER A 316 -14.06 7.60 6.28
CA SER A 316 -14.55 8.93 6.59
C SER A 316 -15.42 9.44 5.43
N THR A 317 -16.44 10.21 5.79
CA THR A 317 -17.25 10.95 4.81
C THR A 317 -16.57 12.24 4.35
N PHE A 318 -15.40 12.56 4.92
CA PHE A 318 -14.64 13.74 4.58
C PHE A 318 -14.19 13.67 3.11
N ARG A 319 -14.51 14.72 2.35
CA ARG A 319 -14.03 14.92 0.97
C ARG A 319 -13.51 16.33 0.86
N SER A 320 -12.38 16.49 0.15
CA SER A 320 -11.92 17.82 -0.25
C SER A 320 -12.98 18.44 -1.18
N PRO A 321 -13.23 19.77 -1.09
CA PRO A 321 -14.16 20.45 -2.00
C PRO A 321 -13.84 20.20 -3.49
N ALA A 322 -12.55 20.09 -3.83
CA ALA A 322 -12.10 19.85 -5.20
C ALA A 322 -12.30 18.40 -5.68
N TRP A 323 -12.77 17.47 -4.83
CA TRP A 323 -12.93 16.06 -5.21
C TRP A 323 -13.93 15.86 -6.37
N GLY A 324 -14.98 16.68 -6.42
CA GLY A 324 -15.98 16.63 -7.49
C GLY A 324 -15.55 17.30 -8.78
N GLU A 325 -14.40 17.99 -8.80
CA GLU A 325 -13.87 18.58 -10.02
C GLU A 325 -13.45 17.44 -10.96
N ARG A 326 -13.78 17.60 -12.24
CA ARG A 326 -13.36 16.66 -13.29
C ARG A 326 -12.28 17.33 -14.12
N VAL A 327 -11.13 16.70 -14.16
CA VAL A 327 -10.13 17.01 -15.19
C VAL A 327 -10.46 16.22 -16.45
N ASN A 328 -9.93 16.64 -17.60
CA ASN A 328 -10.13 15.98 -18.89
C ASN A 328 -11.49 16.21 -19.58
N LEU A 329 -11.98 17.44 -19.57
CA LEU A 329 -13.18 17.82 -20.33
C LEU A 329 -12.90 18.02 -21.83
N ASP A 330 -11.63 17.96 -22.25
CA ASP A 330 -11.18 18.21 -23.63
C ASP A 330 -11.01 16.91 -24.46
N GLY A 331 -11.46 15.77 -23.94
CA GLY A 331 -11.46 14.48 -24.65
C GLY A 331 -10.12 13.75 -24.67
N LYS A 332 -9.12 14.22 -23.93
CA LYS A 332 -7.77 13.62 -23.85
C LYS A 332 -7.70 12.52 -22.79
N SER A 333 -8.44 11.43 -23.03
CA SER A 333 -8.65 10.32 -22.10
C SER A 333 -8.20 8.97 -22.66
N ILE A 334 -7.62 8.12 -21.82
CA ILE A 334 -7.36 6.71 -22.13
C ILE A 334 -7.84 5.81 -20.98
N GLU A 335 -8.41 4.66 -21.35
CA GLU A 335 -8.79 3.58 -20.45
C GLU A 335 -8.08 2.29 -20.89
N ILE A 336 -7.73 1.43 -19.92
CA ILE A 336 -7.16 0.12 -20.20
C ILE A 336 -8.34 -0.84 -20.45
N LYS A 337 -8.45 -1.37 -21.67
CA LYS A 337 -9.63 -2.11 -22.14
C LYS A 337 -9.68 -3.58 -21.70
N ASP A 338 -8.58 -4.11 -21.17
CA ASP A 338 -8.41 -5.54 -20.90
C ASP A 338 -8.28 -5.78 -19.38
N TYR A 339 -9.13 -6.67 -18.83
CA TYR A 339 -9.26 -6.98 -17.41
C TYR A 339 -8.81 -8.38 -17.00
#